data_AF-A0A1B2HVR3-F1
#
_entry.id   AF-A0A1B2HVR3-F1
#
_cell.length_a   1.000
_cell.length_b   1.000
_cell.length_c   1.000
_cell.angle_alpha   90.00
_cell.angle_beta   90.00
_cell.angle_gamma   90.00
#
_symmetry.space_group_name_H-M   'P 1'
#
loop_
_entity.id
_entity.type
_entity.pdbx_description
1 polymer ?
#
loop_
_entity_poly.entity_id
_entity_poly.type
_entity_poly.pdbx_seq_one_letter_code
_entity_poly.pdbx_strand_id
1 'polypeptide(L)'
;MTRKLFSLVLVVLAGVTISAGVASAAPKPAEDVSAMIRDCIDVPNRDVGRGSTGDYVREVQCLLNWAINPATHARIAVDGEFGANTEGKVRKFQQCANALGAGLVVDGRVGPRTAPHLEWWAGHSAYIC
;
A
#
# COMPACT_ATOMS: atom_id res chain seq x y z
N MET A 1 -63.37 9.64 -72.32
CA MET A 1 -62.16 9.71 -73.18
C MET A 1 -60.93 9.64 -72.28
N THR A 2 -60.30 8.46 -72.22
CA THR A 2 -58.89 8.14 -71.88
C THR A 2 -58.01 9.09 -71.04
N ARG A 3 -57.38 8.54 -69.98
CA ARG A 3 -55.91 8.33 -69.75
C ARG A 3 -55.65 8.12 -68.23
N LYS A 4 -55.19 6.94 -67.75
CA LYS A 4 -53.77 6.47 -67.62
C LYS A 4 -52.91 7.53 -66.88
N LEU A 5 -52.20 7.32 -65.76
CA LEU A 5 -51.43 6.19 -65.18
C LEU A 5 -50.88 6.57 -63.76
N PHE A 6 -50.22 5.59 -63.11
CA PHE A 6 -49.06 5.67 -62.19
C PHE A 6 -49.24 5.55 -60.66
N SER A 7 -48.86 4.35 -60.19
CA SER A 7 -47.97 4.03 -59.05
C SER A 7 -48.17 4.68 -57.67
N LEU A 8 -48.30 3.86 -56.63
CA LEU A 8 -47.16 3.46 -55.79
C LEU A 8 -47.60 2.36 -54.80
N VAL A 9 -46.82 1.29 -54.75
CA VAL A 9 -46.90 0.21 -53.75
C VAL A 9 -46.32 0.73 -52.43
N LEU A 10 -46.98 0.48 -51.30
CA LEU A 10 -46.31 0.49 -50.00
C LEU A 10 -46.64 -0.79 -49.23
N VAL A 11 -45.67 -1.69 -49.22
CA VAL A 11 -45.61 -2.89 -48.38
C VAL A 11 -45.29 -2.44 -46.96
N VAL A 12 -46.19 -2.66 -46.00
CA VAL A 12 -45.87 -2.47 -44.58
C VAL A 12 -45.55 -3.84 -44.00
N LEU A 13 -44.27 -4.06 -43.72
CA LEU A 13 -43.75 -5.27 -43.08
C LEU A 13 -44.26 -5.41 -41.64
N ALA A 14 -44.70 -6.61 -41.30
CA ALA A 14 -44.92 -7.05 -39.93
C ALA A 14 -43.58 -7.12 -39.16
N GLY A 15 -43.49 -6.43 -38.02
CA GLY A 15 -42.38 -6.56 -37.08
C GLY A 15 -42.91 -7.01 -35.72
N VAL A 16 -42.86 -8.32 -35.46
CA VAL A 16 -43.05 -8.88 -34.12
C VAL A 16 -41.75 -8.67 -33.35
N THR A 17 -41.78 -7.90 -32.27
CA THR A 17 -40.63 -7.73 -31.38
C THR A 17 -40.75 -8.67 -30.18
N ILE A 18 -39.82 -9.60 -30.07
CA ILE A 18 -39.66 -10.47 -28.90
C ILE A 18 -38.82 -9.68 -27.89
N SER A 19 -39.43 -9.22 -26.80
CA SER A 19 -38.70 -8.60 -25.69
C SER A 19 -37.97 -9.69 -24.90
N ALA A 20 -36.72 -9.98 -25.26
CA ALA A 20 -35.81 -10.74 -24.43
C ALA A 20 -35.43 -9.87 -23.22
N GLY A 21 -35.95 -10.23 -22.04
CA GLY A 21 -35.56 -9.60 -20.78
C GLY A 21 -34.08 -9.84 -20.50
N VAL A 22 -33.29 -8.78 -20.44
CA VAL A 22 -31.92 -8.85 -19.93
C VAL A 22 -31.98 -8.93 -18.41
N ALA A 23 -31.66 -10.09 -17.84
CA ALA A 23 -31.41 -10.20 -16.41
C ALA A 23 -30.13 -9.41 -16.10
N SER A 24 -30.28 -8.19 -15.59
CA SER A 24 -29.15 -7.42 -15.07
C SER A 24 -28.72 -8.06 -13.76
N ALA A 25 -27.56 -8.72 -13.76
CA ALA A 25 -26.92 -9.13 -12.51
C ALA A 25 -26.67 -7.88 -11.67
N ALA A 26 -27.25 -7.83 -10.47
CA ALA A 26 -27.01 -6.74 -9.54
C ALA A 26 -25.50 -6.56 -9.34
N PRO A 27 -24.98 -5.31 -9.32
CA PRO A 27 -23.60 -5.09 -8.95
C PRO A 27 -23.38 -5.66 -7.55
N LYS A 28 -22.31 -6.44 -7.37
CA LYS A 28 -21.86 -6.85 -6.04
C LYS A 28 -21.70 -5.57 -5.19
N PRO A 29 -22.00 -5.60 -3.88
CA PRO A 29 -21.69 -4.47 -3.01
C PRO A 29 -20.24 -4.10 -3.28
N ALA A 30 -19.97 -2.80 -3.47
CA ALA A 30 -18.60 -2.34 -3.63
C ALA A 30 -17.82 -2.75 -2.38
N GLU A 31 -17.10 -3.87 -2.46
CA GLU A 31 -16.15 -4.29 -1.45
C GLU A 31 -15.16 -3.13 -1.27
N ASP A 32 -14.75 -2.83 -0.03
CA ASP A 32 -13.78 -1.77 0.24
C ASP A 32 -12.43 -2.15 -0.39
N VAL A 33 -12.27 -1.78 -1.66
CA VAL A 33 -11.08 -2.03 -2.47
C VAL A 33 -9.86 -1.41 -1.80
N SER A 34 -10.02 -0.38 -0.96
CA SER A 34 -8.91 0.21 -0.21
C SER A 34 -8.43 -0.68 0.93
N ALA A 35 -9.28 -1.49 1.55
CA ALA A 35 -8.86 -2.50 2.52
C ALA A 35 -8.12 -3.66 1.87
N MET A 36 -8.57 -4.11 0.69
CA MET A 36 -7.91 -5.19 -0.05
C MET A 36 -6.61 -4.72 -0.73
N ILE A 37 -6.56 -3.48 -1.22
CA ILE A 37 -5.31 -2.86 -1.68
C ILE A 37 -4.36 -2.64 -0.51
N ARG A 38 -4.85 -2.28 0.70
CA ARG A 38 -4.01 -2.35 1.91
C ARG A 38 -3.48 -3.76 2.08
N ASP A 39 -4.29 -4.82 2.07
CA ASP A 39 -3.76 -6.19 2.20
C ASP A 39 -2.74 -6.62 1.11
N CYS A 40 -2.86 -6.09 -0.12
CA CYS A 40 -1.94 -6.39 -1.23
C CYS A 40 -0.68 -5.49 -1.29
N ILE A 41 -0.72 -4.28 -0.72
CA ILE A 41 0.40 -3.30 -0.69
C ILE A 41 1.08 -3.29 0.68
N ASP A 42 0.30 -3.46 1.74
CA ASP A 42 0.69 -3.73 3.12
C ASP A 42 0.99 -5.22 3.19
N VAL A 43 2.16 -5.59 2.67
CA VAL A 43 2.81 -6.87 2.98
C VAL A 43 2.62 -7.07 4.49
N PRO A 44 1.77 -8.02 4.93
CA PRO A 44 1.24 -8.00 6.28
C PRO A 44 2.42 -8.01 7.25
N ASN A 45 2.50 -6.97 8.09
CA ASN A 45 3.52 -6.69 9.13
C ASN A 45 4.60 -5.63 8.87
N ARG A 46 4.61 -4.85 7.77
CA ARG A 46 5.63 -3.78 7.64
C ARG A 46 5.32 -2.47 8.39
N ASP A 47 4.37 -2.50 9.32
CA ASP A 47 4.12 -1.44 10.31
C ASP A 47 4.25 -1.99 11.74
N VAL A 48 5.33 -1.60 12.42
CA VAL A 48 5.55 -1.92 13.84
C VAL A 48 5.89 -0.68 14.66
N GLY A 49 5.45 -0.68 15.91
CA GLY A 49 5.71 0.37 16.87
C GLY A 49 5.71 -0.18 18.28
N ARG A 50 5.71 0.71 19.29
CA ARG A 50 5.71 0.29 20.69
C ARG A 50 4.67 -0.79 20.98
N GLY A 51 5.10 -1.89 21.59
CA GLY A 51 4.27 -3.02 21.97
C GLY A 51 4.10 -4.09 20.88
N SER A 52 4.51 -3.83 19.63
CA SER A 52 4.62 -4.87 18.61
C SER A 52 5.64 -5.94 19.01
N THR A 53 5.41 -7.18 18.62
CA THR A 53 6.35 -8.29 18.83
C THR A 53 6.48 -9.17 17.58
N GLY A 54 7.50 -10.04 17.57
CA GLY A 54 7.68 -11.08 16.55
C GLY A 54 8.87 -10.88 15.62
N ASP A 55 8.95 -11.70 14.58
CA ASP A 55 10.14 -11.79 13.71
C ASP A 55 10.44 -10.49 12.97
N TYR A 56 9.42 -9.77 12.53
CA TYR A 56 9.64 -8.48 11.87
C TYR A 56 10.20 -7.41 12.84
N VAL A 57 9.85 -7.48 14.13
CA VAL A 57 10.48 -6.61 15.14
C VAL A 57 11.96 -6.97 15.31
N ARG A 58 12.31 -8.27 15.32
CA ARG A 58 13.72 -8.72 15.36
C ARG A 58 14.48 -8.19 14.14
N GLU A 59 13.87 -8.26 12.96
CA GLU A 59 14.44 -7.73 11.73
C GLU A 59 14.69 -6.22 11.85
N VAL A 60 13.69 -5.43 12.25
CA VAL A 60 13.82 -3.99 12.48
C VAL A 60 14.95 -3.67 13.46
N GLN A 61 15.03 -4.39 14.58
CA GLN A 61 16.10 -4.20 15.57
C GLN A 61 17.49 -4.49 14.99
N CYS A 62 17.60 -5.55 14.18
CA CYS A 62 18.83 -5.88 13.47
C CYS A 62 19.22 -4.75 12.50
N LEU A 63 18.29 -4.32 11.64
CA LEU A 63 18.51 -3.25 10.67
C LEU A 63 18.91 -1.93 11.35
N LEU A 64 18.26 -1.56 12.46
CA LEU A 64 18.64 -0.36 13.24
C LEU A 64 20.06 -0.41 13.79
N ASN A 65 20.55 -1.60 14.16
CA ASN A 65 21.91 -1.80 14.65
C ASN A 65 22.98 -1.76 13.55
N TRP A 66 22.58 -1.91 12.28
CA TRP A 66 23.45 -1.81 11.11
C TRP A 66 23.39 -0.43 10.44
N ALA A 67 22.21 0.19 10.38
CA ALA A 67 22.02 1.51 9.80
C ALA A 67 22.66 2.63 10.64
N ILE A 68 22.76 2.45 11.96
CA ILE A 68 23.26 3.47 12.90
C ILE A 68 24.62 3.06 13.47
N ASN A 69 25.57 3.99 13.47
CA ASN A 69 26.95 3.84 13.91
C ASN A 69 27.03 3.39 15.38
N PRO A 70 27.55 2.18 15.66
CA PRO A 70 27.65 1.66 17.01
C PRO A 70 28.70 2.38 17.88
N ALA A 71 29.62 3.14 17.28
CA ALA A 71 30.63 3.91 18.03
C ALA A 71 30.04 5.16 18.71
N THR A 72 28.93 5.69 18.18
CA THR A 72 28.24 6.88 18.71
C THR A 72 26.88 6.55 19.32
N HIS A 73 26.25 5.44 18.90
CA HIS A 73 24.94 5.03 19.38
C HIS A 73 24.92 3.53 19.69
N ALA A 74 24.78 3.19 20.98
CA ALA A 74 24.81 1.81 21.43
C ALA A 74 23.80 0.90 20.69
N ARG A 75 24.17 -0.37 20.51
CA ARG A 75 23.27 -1.38 19.95
C ARG A 75 22.12 -1.67 20.91
N ILE A 76 20.94 -1.93 20.35
CA ILE A 76 19.77 -2.42 21.09
C ILE A 76 19.72 -3.95 21.02
N ALA A 77 18.98 -4.57 21.93
CA ALA A 77 18.70 -6.00 21.87
C ALA A 77 17.91 -6.35 20.60
N VAL A 78 18.13 -7.57 20.11
CA VAL A 78 17.36 -8.18 19.01
C VAL A 78 16.52 -9.31 19.62
N ASP A 79 15.52 -8.92 20.40
CA ASP A 79 14.66 -9.80 21.19
C ASP A 79 13.29 -10.02 20.53
N GLY A 80 12.89 -9.17 19.59
CA GLY A 80 11.58 -9.22 18.96
C GLY A 80 10.51 -8.52 19.77
N GLU A 81 10.89 -7.69 20.76
CA GLU A 81 9.99 -6.84 21.52
C GLU A 81 10.23 -5.37 21.19
N PHE A 82 9.20 -4.69 20.68
CA PHE A 82 9.31 -3.27 20.35
C PHE A 82 9.11 -2.43 21.62
N GLY A 83 10.12 -2.46 22.49
CA GLY A 83 10.18 -1.70 23.73
C GLY A 83 10.66 -0.26 23.54
N ALA A 84 10.94 0.41 24.67
CA ALA A 84 11.34 1.82 24.66
C ALA A 84 12.65 2.10 23.93
N ASN A 85 13.61 1.18 24.02
CA ASN A 85 14.90 1.28 23.35
C ASN A 85 14.74 1.19 21.82
N THR A 86 13.89 0.26 21.35
CA THR A 86 13.57 0.13 19.92
C THR A 86 12.91 1.40 19.40
N GLU A 87 11.88 1.93 20.08
CA GLU A 87 11.22 3.18 19.67
C GLU A 87 12.19 4.37 19.63
N GLY A 88 13.01 4.53 20.68
CA GLY A 88 14.00 5.60 20.74
C GLY A 88 14.98 5.54 19.57
N LYS A 89 15.42 4.33 19.20
CA LYS A 89 16.35 4.13 18.08
C LYS A 89 15.69 4.35 16.72
N VAL A 90 14.40 4.01 16.57
CA VAL A 90 13.61 4.36 15.36
C VAL A 90 13.46 5.86 15.21
N ARG A 91 13.13 6.59 16.29
CA ARG A 91 13.07 8.07 16.25
C ARG A 91 14.41 8.66 15.84
N LYS A 92 15.52 8.12 16.35
CA LYS A 92 16.86 8.56 15.96
C LYS A 92 17.14 8.30 14.48
N PHE A 93 16.82 7.11 13.97
CA PHE A 93 16.91 6.79 12.55
C PHE A 93 16.14 7.81 11.70
N GLN A 94 14.86 8.04 12.03
CA GLN A 94 13.99 8.98 11.32
C GLN A 94 14.57 10.41 11.31
N GLN A 95 15.12 10.87 12.44
CA GLN A 95 15.80 12.18 12.53
C GLN A 95 17.02 12.26 11.62
N CYS A 96 17.89 11.24 11.63
CA CYS A 96 19.07 11.21 10.78
C CYS A 96 18.70 11.16 9.28
N ALA A 97 17.70 10.36 8.92
CA ALA A 97 17.18 10.32 7.56
C ALA A 97 16.62 11.69 7.13
N ASN A 98 15.94 12.41 8.03
CA ASN A 98 15.43 13.75 7.74
C ASN A 98 16.52 14.81 7.58
N ALA A 99 17.63 14.69 8.33
CA ALA A 99 18.80 15.55 8.12
C ALA A 99 19.39 15.38 6.70
N LEU A 100 19.11 14.25 6.03
CA LEU A 100 19.50 13.95 4.66
C LEU A 100 18.35 14.13 3.65
N GLY A 101 17.21 14.71 4.05
CA GLY A 101 16.11 15.08 3.16
C GLY A 101 15.02 14.01 2.96
N ALA A 102 14.94 12.98 3.80
CA ALA A 102 13.95 11.90 3.63
C ALA A 102 12.48 12.31 3.85
N GLY A 103 12.21 13.36 4.63
CA GLY A 103 10.84 13.84 4.88
C GLY A 103 9.92 12.84 5.59
N LEU A 104 10.49 12.03 6.50
CA LEU A 104 9.80 11.09 7.38
C LEU A 104 9.14 11.82 8.57
N VAL A 105 8.04 11.26 9.07
CA VAL A 105 7.51 11.65 10.37
C VAL A 105 8.39 11.02 11.46
N VAL A 106 8.75 11.79 12.49
CA VAL A 106 9.52 11.28 13.64
C VAL A 106 8.56 10.78 14.72
N ASP A 107 7.89 9.67 14.46
CA ASP A 107 6.83 9.10 15.32
C ASP A 107 7.27 7.85 16.09
N GLY A 108 8.46 7.32 15.83
CA GLY A 108 8.96 6.09 16.46
C GLY A 108 8.33 4.81 15.93
N ARG A 109 7.62 4.87 14.80
CA ARG A 109 7.06 3.69 14.12
C ARG A 109 7.86 3.36 12.86
N VAL A 110 7.98 2.07 12.57
CA VAL A 110 8.53 1.60 11.31
C VAL A 110 7.37 1.15 10.43
N GLY A 111 6.77 2.13 9.74
CA GLY A 111 5.70 1.89 8.77
C GLY A 111 6.19 1.94 7.31
N PRO A 112 5.27 1.92 6.33
CA PRO A 112 5.59 1.82 4.90
C PRO A 112 6.52 2.92 4.36
N ARG A 113 6.56 4.09 5.01
CA ARG A 113 7.48 5.18 4.65
C ARG A 113 8.86 5.04 5.30
N THR A 114 8.96 4.46 6.49
CA THR A 114 10.23 4.34 7.22
C THR A 114 10.98 3.07 6.84
N ALA A 115 10.27 1.96 6.66
CA ALA A 115 10.84 0.65 6.39
C ALA A 115 11.79 0.60 5.16
N PRO A 116 11.43 1.13 3.97
CA PRO A 116 12.34 1.10 2.82
C PRO A 116 13.61 1.93 3.03
N HIS A 117 13.53 3.04 3.78
CA HIS A 117 14.72 3.80 4.15
C HIS A 117 15.63 3.00 5.08
N LEU A 118 15.03 2.32 6.08
CA LEU A 118 15.78 1.53 7.06
C LEU A 118 16.53 0.38 6.39
N GLU A 119 15.88 -0.35 5.50
CA GLU A 119 16.51 -1.43 4.71
C GLU A 119 17.67 -0.92 3.87
N TRP A 120 17.46 0.18 3.13
CA TRP A 120 18.50 0.74 2.26
C TRP A 120 19.74 1.16 3.06
N TRP A 121 19.57 1.87 4.17
CA TRP A 121 20.68 2.32 5.01
C TRP A 121 21.40 1.17 5.72
N ALA A 122 20.68 0.13 6.15
CA ALA A 122 21.30 -1.04 6.78
C ALA A 122 22.15 -1.86 5.79
N GLY A 123 21.82 -1.84 4.49
CA GLY A 123 22.62 -2.45 3.43
C GLY A 123 23.71 -1.54 2.84
N HIS A 124 23.79 -0.28 3.26
CA HIS A 124 24.75 0.69 2.75
C HIS A 124 26.12 0.52 3.41
N SER A 125 27.20 0.93 2.73
CA SER A 125 28.57 0.85 3.29
C SER A 125 28.87 1.91 4.36
N ALA A 126 27.97 2.88 4.55
CA ALA A 126 28.11 3.95 5.51
C ALA A 126 26.89 4.01 6.44
N TYR A 127 27.10 4.50 7.66
CA TYR A 127 26.03 4.73 8.63
C TYR A 127 25.26 6.01 8.31
N ILE A 128 23.96 6.01 8.62
CA ILE A 128 23.12 7.21 8.48
C ILE A 128 23.51 8.31 9.48
N CYS A 129 23.99 7.87 10.65
CA CYS A 129 24.56 8.59 11.78
C CYS A 129 24.98 7.50 12.80
#